data_AF-G5SIM8-F1
#
_entry.id   AF-G5SIM8-F1
#
_cell.length_a   1.000
_cell.length_b   1.000
_cell.length_c   1.000
_cell.angle_alpha   90.00
_cell.angle_beta   90.00
_cell.angle_gamma   90.00
#
_symmetry.space_group_name_H-M   'P 1'
#
loop_
_entity.id
_entity.type
_entity.pdbx_description
1 polymer ?
#
loop_
_entity_poly.entity_id
_entity_poly.type
_entity_poly.pdbx_seq_one_letter_code
_entity_poly.pdbx_strand_id
1 'polypeptide(L)' 'MEYCKDNGLDVNYSQTNVASLPNNTDGAALVVSTTKVPYELDIPVVSGLPIITGVGEDKVLEKIVSILKGQA' A
#
# COMPACT_ATOMS: atom_id res chain seq x y z
N MET A 1 -3.95 3.54 8.84
CA MET A 1 -4.32 2.40 9.71
C MET A 1 -5.72 2.54 10.25
N GLU A 2 -6.09 3.70 10.81
CA GLU A 2 -7.47 4.01 11.24
C GLU A 2 -8.51 3.66 10.16
N TYR A 3 -8.33 4.17 8.93
CA TYR A 3 -9.25 3.91 7.83
C TYR A 3 -9.50 2.42 7.55
N CYS A 4 -8.46 1.58 7.63
CA CYS A 4 -8.62 0.14 7.43
C CYS A 4 -9.32 -0.52 8.62
N LYS A 5 -8.98 -0.11 9.85
CA LYS A 5 -9.61 -0.60 11.08
C LYS A 5 -11.10 -0.26 11.12
N ASP A 6 -11.48 0.94 10.71
CA ASP A 6 -12.89 1.36 10.58
C ASP A 6 -13.65 0.53 9.54
N ASN A 7 -12.92 0.00 8.56
CA ASN A 7 -13.43 -0.94 7.56
C ASN A 7 -13.43 -2.41 8.03
N GLY A 8 -13.10 -2.68 9.29
CA GLY A 8 -13.02 -4.02 9.86
C GLY A 8 -11.81 -4.83 9.40
N LEU A 9 -10.78 -4.17 8.86
CA LEU A 9 -9.54 -4.80 8.44
C LEU A 9 -8.47 -4.64 9.52
N ASP A 10 -7.95 -5.77 10.00
CA ASP A 10 -6.74 -5.79 10.83
C ASP A 10 -5.52 -5.82 9.92
N VAL A 11 -4.73 -4.74 9.92
CA VAL A 11 -3.63 -4.55 8.97
C VAL A 11 -2.32 -4.41 9.72
N ASN A 12 -1.38 -5.28 9.39
CA ASN A 12 0.01 -5.11 9.79
C ASN A 12 0.78 -4.39 8.70
N TYR A 13 1.75 -3.57 9.09
CA TYR A 13 2.64 -2.90 8.15
C TYR A 13 4.10 -3.19 8.52
N SER A 14 4.94 -3.26 7.50
CA SER A 14 6.39 -3.29 7.64
C SER A 14 6.97 -2.14 6.81
N GLN A 15 7.94 -1.43 7.37
CA GLN A 15 8.62 -0.35 6.67
C GLN A 15 9.96 -0.88 6.16
N THR A 16 10.20 -0.71 4.87
CA THR A 16 11.47 -1.03 4.23
C THR A 16 11.82 0.02 3.18
N ASN A 17 13.06 -0.02 2.69
CA ASN A 17 13.50 0.86 1.61
C ASN A 17 13.24 0.22 0.23
N VAL A 18 13.24 1.04 -0.83
CA VAL A 18 12.98 0.58 -2.20
C VAL A 18 14.05 -0.41 -2.69
N ALA A 19 15.29 -0.37 -2.22
CA ALA A 19 16.29 -1.34 -2.65
C ALA A 19 16.04 -2.74 -2.07
N SER A 20 15.50 -2.82 -0.86
CA SER A 20 15.24 -4.06 -0.13
C SER A 20 13.84 -4.62 -0.38
N LEU A 21 12.97 -3.87 -1.04
CA LEU A 21 11.57 -4.21 -1.27
C LEU A 21 11.36 -5.58 -1.96
N PRO A 22 12.08 -5.94 -3.05
CA PRO A 22 11.90 -7.22 -3.71
C PRO A 22 12.07 -8.42 -2.77
N ASN A 23 12.99 -8.30 -1.80
CA ASN A 23 13.28 -9.36 -0.83
C ASN A 23 12.40 -9.28 0.44
N ASN A 24 11.55 -8.26 0.56
CA ASN A 24 10.66 -8.04 1.73
C ASN A 24 9.18 -7.96 1.32
N THR A 25 8.85 -8.48 0.13
CA THR A 25 7.46 -8.57 -0.35
C THR A 25 6.74 -9.83 0.14
N ASP A 26 7.47 -10.77 0.75
CA ASP A 26 6.90 -12.03 1.21
C ASP A 26 5.82 -11.79 2.28
N GLY A 27 4.63 -12.36 2.05
CA GLY A 27 3.45 -12.17 2.89
C GLY A 27 2.78 -10.80 2.81
N ALA A 28 3.25 -9.87 1.97
CA ALA A 28 2.61 -8.57 1.79
C ALA A 28 1.51 -8.63 0.72
N ALA A 29 0.34 -8.06 1.02
CA ALA A 29 -0.77 -7.98 0.05
C ALA A 29 -0.64 -6.82 -0.94
N LEU A 30 0.04 -5.74 -0.53
CA LEU A 30 0.29 -4.55 -1.34
C LEU A 30 1.48 -3.76 -0.81
N VAL A 31 2.06 -2.94 -1.67
CA VAL A 31 3.14 -2.01 -1.32
C VAL A 31 2.63 -0.58 -1.42
N VAL A 32 2.90 0.24 -0.41
CA VAL A 32 2.69 1.68 -0.49
C VAL A 32 4.06 2.35 -0.60
N SER A 33 4.33 2.99 -1.74
CA SER A 33 5.60 3.69 -1.97
C SER A 33 5.40 5.18 -2.20
N THR A 34 6.22 6.01 -1.56
CA THR A 34 6.25 7.45 -1.79
C THR A 34 7.07 7.84 -3.02
N THR A 35 7.84 6.91 -3.57
CA THR A 35 8.68 7.10 -4.76
C THR A 35 8.36 6.06 -5.83
N LYS A 36 8.80 6.31 -7.06
CA LYS A 36 8.61 5.38 -8.17
C LYS A 36 9.47 4.13 -7.93
N VAL A 37 8.81 2.98 -7.82
CA VAL A 37 9.47 1.68 -7.76
C VAL A 37 9.95 1.33 -9.17
N PRO A 38 11.26 1.14 -9.41
CA PRO A 38 11.82 1.00 -10.77
C PRO A 38 11.77 -0.43 -11.32
N TYR A 39 11.15 -1.37 -10.62
CA TYR A 39 11.04 -2.78 -11.00
C TYR A 39 9.59 -3.24 -10.81
N GLU A 40 9.23 -4.32 -11.50
CA GLU A 40 7.93 -4.97 -11.35
C GLU A 40 7.95 -5.90 -10.13
N LEU A 41 6.84 -5.93 -9.40
CA LEU A 41 6.61 -6.80 -8.25
C LEU A 41 5.38 -7.65 -8.52
N ASP A 42 5.34 -8.85 -7.95
CA ASP A 42 4.18 -9.74 -8.04
C ASP A 42 2.95 -9.20 -7.28
N ILE A 43 3.18 -8.23 -6.39
CA ILE A 43 2.15 -7.60 -5.57
C ILE A 43 1.89 -6.17 -6.01
N PRO A 44 0.63 -5.68 -5.91
CA PRO A 44 0.26 -4.36 -6.38
C PRO A 44 0.99 -3.25 -5.61
N VAL A 45 1.57 -2.32 -6.37
CA VAL A 45 2.20 -1.11 -5.83
C VAL A 45 1.25 0.07 -5.94
N VAL A 46 1.00 0.73 -4.81
CA VAL A 46 0.17 1.92 -4.68
C VAL A 46 1.06 3.12 -4.36
N SER A 47 0.80 4.26 -5.00
CA SER A 47 1.49 5.52 -4.69
C SER A 47 0.97 6.06 -3.36
N GLY A 48 1.86 6.18 -2.38
CA GLY A 48 1.62 6.85 -1.11
C GLY A 48 1.79 8.37 -1.18
N LEU A 49 2.21 8.92 -2.33
CA LEU A 49 2.39 10.35 -2.51
C LEU A 49 1.11 11.17 -2.20
N PRO A 50 -0.09 10.75 -2.62
CA PRO A 50 -1.34 11.46 -2.29
C PRO A 50 -1.65 11.55 -0.79
N ILE A 51 -1.22 10.56 0.00
CA ILE A 51 -1.41 10.53 1.45
C ILE A 51 -0.54 11.59 2.12
N ILE A 52 0.69 11.78 1.65
CA ILE A 52 1.60 12.79 2.24
C ILE A 52 1.33 14.21 1.74
N THR A 53 0.75 14.37 0.54
CA THR A 53 0.38 15.68 0.00
C THR A 53 -1.03 16.12 0.40
N GLY A 54 -1.86 15.20 0.90
CA GLY A 54 -3.28 15.43 1.20
C GLY A 54 -4.16 15.59 -0.04
N VAL A 55 -3.63 15.43 -1.25
CA VAL A 55 -4.37 15.61 -2.50
C VAL A 55 -4.78 14.25 -3.06
N GLY A 56 -6.05 13.90 -2.88
CA GLY A 56 -6.60 12.62 -3.37
C GLY A 56 -6.31 11.42 -2.47
N GLU A 57 -6.09 11.69 -1.17
CA GLU A 57 -5.89 10.68 -0.14
C GLU A 57 -7.02 9.64 -0.12
N ASP A 58 -8.29 10.08 -0.11
CA ASP A 58 -9.46 9.21 -0.04
C ASP A 58 -9.45 8.13 -1.13
N LYS A 59 -9.14 8.53 -2.37
CA LYS A 59 -9.09 7.59 -3.51
C LYS A 59 -8.00 6.54 -3.34
N VAL A 60 -6.87 6.92 -2.73
CA VAL A 60 -5.77 5.98 -2.45
C VAL A 60 -6.16 5.05 -1.31
N LEU A 61 -6.76 5.57 -0.25
CA LEU A 61 -7.24 4.77 0.88
C LEU A 61 -8.32 3.77 0.46
N GLU A 62 -9.30 4.20 -0.34
CA GLU A 62 -10.33 3.33 -0.93
C GLU A 62 -9.69 2.23 -1.79
N LYS A 63 -8.71 2.59 -2.61
CA LYS A 63 -7.97 1.63 -3.45
C LYS A 63 -7.24 0.59 -2.59
N ILE A 64 -6.55 1.02 -1.53
CA ILE A 64 -5.86 0.13 -0.58
C ILE A 64 -6.85 -0.84 0.05
N VAL A 65 -7.99 -0.35 0.55
CA VAL A 65 -9.02 -1.20 1.17
C VAL A 65 -9.63 -2.18 0.17
N SER A 66 -9.89 -1.76 -1.07
CA SER A 66 -10.41 -2.64 -2.13
C SER A 66 -9.45 -3.79 -2.43
N ILE A 67 -8.15 -3.50 -2.54
CA ILE A 67 -7.09 -4.52 -2.72
C ILE A 67 -7.06 -5.48 -1.53
N LEU A 68 -7.07 -4.96 -0.30
CA LEU A 68 -7.05 -5.79 0.92
C LEU A 68 -8.29 -6.67 1.07
N LYS A 69 -9.45 -6.23 0.57
CA LYS A 69 -10.69 -7.02 0.54
C LYS A 69 -10.74 -8.03 -0.63
N GLY A 70 -9.74 -8.05 -1.51
CA GLY A 70 -9.72 -8.93 -2.68
C GLY A 70 -10.78 -8.57 -3.74
N GLN A 71 -11.17 -7.29 -3.81
CA GLN A 71 -12.19 -6.79 -4.76
C GLN A 71 -11.57 -6.07 -5.98
N ALA A 72 -10.25 -6.24 -6.19
CA ALA A 72 -9.46 -5.58 -7.23
C ALA A 72 -9.09 -6.52 -8.37
#